data_AF-A0A9W8Q0P8-F1
#
_entry.id   AF-A0A9W8Q0P8-F1
#
_cell.length_a   1.000
_cell.length_b   1.000
_cell.length_c   1.000
_cell.angle_alpha   90.00
_cell.angle_beta   90.00
_cell.angle_gamma   90.00
#
_symmetry.space_group_name_H-M   'P 1'
#
loop_
_entity.id
_entity.type
_entity.pdbx_description
1 polymer ?
#
loop_
_entity_poly.entity_id
_entity_poly.type
_entity_poly.pdbx_seq_one_letter_code
_entity_poly.pdbx_strand_id
1 'polypeptide(L)'
;MRILCLHGMGTNSKTLTHGIGIEAFIGQDESLAYYNPNSAQSILTAIDDLWEYIAEEGPFDGVLGFSQGASLAAMIIARARHSNPPPFQFAIFFCAGLPYCEKSLTAGEIKFLRAEDTRGPVIHVPTAHIYGKKDPDVSYSKAMTELCHPWGRVLLDHGAGHEIPRVPVEMVDDMARAVEKVVTKAVIGQ
;
A
#
# COMPACT_ATOMS: atom_id res chain seq x y z
N MET A 1 -6.59 -5.45 -16.63
CA MET A 1 -5.91 -5.21 -15.36
C MET A 1 -6.62 -4.07 -14.62
N ARG A 2 -7.26 -4.35 -13.48
CA ARG A 2 -7.90 -3.39 -12.59
C ARG A 2 -6.99 -3.17 -11.38
N ILE A 3 -6.48 -1.96 -11.21
CA ILE A 3 -5.65 -1.60 -10.06
C ILE A 3 -6.46 -0.68 -9.15
N LEU A 4 -6.56 -1.03 -7.87
CA LEU A 4 -7.10 -0.15 -6.86
C LEU A 4 -6.04 0.87 -6.43
N CYS A 5 -6.33 2.17 -6.57
CA CYS A 5 -5.40 3.24 -6.20
C CYS A 5 -5.83 3.90 -4.88
N LEU A 6 -4.96 3.84 -3.87
CA LEU A 6 -5.16 4.44 -2.55
C LEU A 6 -4.23 5.64 -2.35
N HIS A 7 -4.81 6.79 -2.01
CA HIS A 7 -4.09 8.06 -1.87
C HIS A 7 -3.36 8.20 -0.52
N GLY A 8 -2.54 9.25 -0.38
CA GLY A 8 -1.96 9.61 0.91
C GLY A 8 -2.87 10.53 1.71
N MET A 9 -2.58 10.69 3.00
CA MET A 9 -3.25 11.68 3.83
C MET A 9 -3.11 13.09 3.22
N GLY A 10 -4.19 13.86 3.18
CA GLY A 10 -4.18 15.21 2.62
C GLY A 10 -4.26 15.28 1.10
N THR A 11 -4.43 14.15 0.40
CA THR A 11 -4.48 14.09 -1.07
C THR A 11 -5.74 13.36 -1.55
N ASN A 12 -6.18 13.61 -2.79
CA ASN A 12 -7.27 12.86 -3.43
C ASN A 12 -6.73 11.88 -4.48
N SER A 13 -7.55 10.92 -4.89
CA SER A 13 -7.24 9.93 -5.94
C SER A 13 -6.99 10.55 -7.33
N LYS A 14 -7.37 11.82 -7.55
CA LYS A 14 -7.14 12.54 -8.83
C LYS A 14 -5.66 12.79 -9.10
N THR A 15 -4.81 12.79 -8.08
CA THR A 15 -3.35 12.90 -8.26
C THR A 15 -2.73 11.62 -8.84
N LEU A 16 -3.42 10.47 -8.72
CA LEU A 16 -2.92 9.13 -9.05
C LEU A 16 -3.54 8.51 -10.32
N THR A 17 -4.41 9.23 -11.04
CA THR A 17 -5.25 8.61 -12.08
C THR A 17 -5.03 9.21 -13.49
N HIS A 18 -4.46 8.39 -14.37
CA HIS A 18 -4.93 8.20 -15.76
C HIS A 18 -5.73 6.87 -15.89
N GLY A 19 -6.27 6.36 -14.78
CA GLY A 19 -7.12 5.16 -14.73
C GLY A 19 -8.37 5.42 -13.87
N ILE A 20 -9.48 4.78 -14.21
CA ILE A 20 -10.83 5.06 -13.71
C ILE A 20 -10.86 5.04 -12.17
N GLY A 21 -11.02 6.22 -11.56
CA GLY A 21 -10.97 6.45 -10.12
C GLY A 21 -12.36 6.57 -9.50
N ILE A 22 -12.48 6.06 -8.27
CA ILE A 22 -13.66 6.04 -7.42
C ILE A 22 -14.05 7.48 -7.07
N GLU A 23 -15.15 7.98 -7.65
CA GLU A 23 -15.75 9.27 -7.30
C GLU A 23 -16.92 9.13 -6.30
N ALA A 24 -17.27 7.93 -5.86
CA ALA A 24 -18.60 7.70 -5.28
C ALA A 24 -18.75 7.85 -3.75
N PHE A 25 -17.69 7.93 -2.93
CA PHE A 25 -17.88 7.78 -1.47
C PHE A 25 -17.01 8.67 -0.55
N ILE A 26 -16.55 9.84 -1.01
CA ILE A 26 -15.95 10.80 -0.08
C ILE A 26 -17.03 11.75 0.41
N GLY A 27 -17.48 11.54 1.66
CA GLY A 27 -18.30 12.52 2.38
C GLY A 27 -17.64 13.90 2.36
N GLN A 28 -18.46 14.94 2.23
CA GLN A 28 -18.03 16.34 2.06
C GLN A 28 -17.44 16.96 3.34
N ASP A 29 -16.53 16.28 4.05
CA ASP A 29 -15.96 16.82 5.29
C ASP A 29 -14.43 16.72 5.38
N GLU A 30 -13.85 17.70 6.08
CA GLU A 30 -12.50 18.25 5.92
C GLU A 30 -11.35 17.40 6.50
N SER A 31 -11.27 16.11 6.18
CA SER A 31 -9.99 15.38 6.32
C SER A 31 -9.81 14.34 5.22
N LEU A 32 -8.91 14.60 4.28
CA LEU A 32 -8.53 13.71 3.17
C LEU A 32 -7.67 12.53 3.64
N ALA A 33 -8.13 11.80 4.67
CA ALA A 33 -7.42 10.69 5.29
C ALA A 33 -8.34 9.48 5.40
N TYR A 34 -7.78 8.28 5.25
CA TYR A 34 -8.55 7.04 5.46
C TYR A 34 -8.83 6.76 6.94
N TYR A 35 -7.91 7.17 7.81
CA TYR A 35 -8.02 6.98 9.26
C TYR A 35 -7.24 8.04 10.03
N ASN A 36 -7.62 8.24 11.29
CA ASN A 36 -6.81 8.97 12.27
C ASN A 36 -5.76 8.03 12.88
N PRO A 37 -4.45 8.29 12.72
CA PRO A 37 -3.39 7.41 13.23
C PRO A 37 -3.32 7.34 14.76
N ASN A 38 -4.04 8.22 15.47
CA ASN A 38 -4.13 8.24 16.93
C ASN A 38 -5.39 7.53 17.48
N SER A 39 -6.17 6.83 16.62
CA SER A 39 -7.36 6.11 17.03
C SER A 39 -7.35 4.68 16.48
N ALA A 40 -7.16 3.70 17.37
CA ALA A 40 -7.20 2.28 17.00
C ALA A 40 -8.52 1.90 16.32
N GLN A 41 -9.64 2.45 16.83
CA GLN A 41 -10.96 2.24 16.25
C GLN A 41 -11.08 2.83 14.84
N SER A 42 -10.55 4.04 14.60
CA SER A 42 -10.57 4.64 13.26
C SER A 42 -9.74 3.83 12.26
N ILE A 43 -8.61 3.28 12.69
CA ILE A 43 -7.78 2.42 11.83
C ILE A 43 -8.52 1.12 11.51
N LEU A 44 -9.12 0.44 12.51
CA LEU A 44 -9.90 -0.78 12.28
C LEU A 44 -11.05 -0.55 11.31
N THR A 45 -11.83 0.51 11.52
CA THR A 45 -12.93 0.89 10.62
C THR A 45 -12.43 1.08 9.19
N ALA A 46 -11.30 1.75 8.97
CA ALA A 46 -10.75 1.90 7.62
C ALA A 46 -10.32 0.57 6.97
N ILE A 47 -9.83 -0.40 7.76
CA ILE A 47 -9.50 -1.74 7.23
C ILE A 47 -10.80 -2.49 6.89
N ASP A 48 -11.84 -2.40 7.72
CA ASP A 48 -13.13 -3.04 7.48
C ASP A 48 -13.86 -2.45 6.27
N ASP A 49 -13.95 -1.12 6.18
CA ASP A 49 -14.57 -0.42 5.06
C ASP A 49 -13.87 -0.76 3.73
N LEU A 50 -12.54 -0.78 3.72
CA LEU A 50 -11.79 -1.15 2.50
C LEU A 50 -11.96 -2.64 2.17
N TRP A 51 -12.05 -3.51 3.18
CA TRP A 51 -12.30 -4.93 2.97
C TRP A 51 -13.65 -5.19 2.30
N GLU A 52 -14.70 -4.53 2.79
CA GLU A 52 -16.05 -4.59 2.21
C GLU A 52 -16.05 -4.03 0.78
N TYR A 53 -15.44 -2.87 0.57
CA TYR A 53 -15.31 -2.27 -0.75
C TYR A 53 -14.63 -3.21 -1.78
N ILE A 54 -13.54 -3.87 -1.38
CA ILE A 54 -12.84 -4.83 -2.26
C ILE A 54 -13.74 -6.01 -2.63
N ALA A 55 -14.58 -6.47 -1.69
CA ALA A 55 -15.51 -7.56 -1.93
C ALA A 55 -16.66 -7.16 -2.88
N GLU A 56 -17.16 -5.93 -2.76
CA GLU A 56 -18.27 -5.42 -3.58
C GLU A 56 -17.84 -5.02 -4.99
N GLU A 57 -16.73 -4.29 -5.11
CA GLU A 57 -16.30 -3.69 -6.38
C GLU A 57 -15.22 -4.51 -7.11
N GLY A 58 -14.72 -5.57 -6.48
CA GLY A 58 -13.75 -6.50 -7.05
C GLY A 58 -14.27 -7.27 -8.28
N PRO A 59 -13.46 -8.16 -8.86
CA PRO A 59 -12.08 -8.42 -8.49
C PRO A 59 -11.13 -7.31 -8.95
N PHE A 60 -10.12 -7.04 -8.14
CA PHE A 60 -8.95 -6.21 -8.49
C PHE A 60 -7.75 -7.12 -8.75
N ASP A 61 -6.94 -6.78 -9.74
CA ASP A 61 -5.71 -7.53 -10.04
C ASP A 61 -4.57 -7.11 -9.11
N GLY A 62 -4.54 -5.84 -8.68
CA GLY A 62 -3.50 -5.31 -7.82
C GLY A 62 -3.92 -4.04 -7.09
N VAL A 63 -3.06 -3.59 -6.18
CA VAL A 63 -3.25 -2.36 -5.42
C VAL A 63 -2.03 -1.46 -5.54
N LEU A 64 -2.26 -0.16 -5.70
CA LEU A 64 -1.25 0.88 -5.63
C LEU A 64 -1.60 1.79 -4.45
N GLY A 65 -0.68 1.97 -3.52
CA GLY A 65 -0.85 2.88 -2.39
C GLY A 65 0.27 3.90 -2.29
N PHE A 66 -0.07 5.13 -1.92
CA PHE A 66 0.88 6.16 -1.52
C PHE A 66 0.76 6.44 -0.02
N SER A 67 1.87 6.48 0.72
CA SER A 67 1.90 6.92 2.13
C SER A 67 0.89 6.17 3.00
N GLN A 68 -0.15 6.85 3.53
CA GLN A 68 -1.23 6.24 4.30
C GLN A 68 -1.98 5.14 3.52
N GLY A 69 -2.24 5.34 2.22
CA GLY A 69 -2.88 4.35 1.37
C GLY A 69 -2.02 3.09 1.19
N ALA A 70 -0.70 3.22 1.17
CA ALA A 70 0.21 2.06 1.13
C ALA A 70 0.15 1.26 2.44
N SER A 71 0.11 1.94 3.58
CA SER A 71 -0.08 1.29 4.89
C SER A 71 -1.41 0.52 4.93
N LEU A 72 -2.50 1.15 4.47
CA LEU A 72 -3.81 0.51 4.43
C LEU A 72 -3.88 -0.69 3.50
N ALA A 73 -3.32 -0.58 2.29
CA ALA A 73 -3.20 -1.72 1.36
C ALA A 73 -2.43 -2.88 2.00
N ALA A 74 -1.31 -2.60 2.68
CA ALA A 74 -0.52 -3.62 3.36
C ALA A 74 -1.29 -4.28 4.52
N MET A 75 -2.11 -3.53 5.27
CA MET A 75 -2.98 -4.09 6.31
C MET A 75 -4.01 -5.05 5.73
N ILE A 76 -4.66 -4.72 4.61
CA ILE A 76 -5.57 -5.64 3.91
C ILE A 76 -4.87 -6.91 3.47
N ILE A 77 -3.69 -6.80 2.84
CA ILE A 77 -2.96 -7.99 2.37
C ILE A 77 -2.51 -8.86 3.55
N ALA A 78 -2.07 -8.24 4.65
CA ALA A 78 -1.70 -8.97 5.87
C ALA A 78 -2.90 -9.67 6.52
N ARG A 79 -4.08 -9.03 6.56
CA ARG A 79 -5.35 -9.64 6.98
C ARG A 79 -5.71 -10.84 6.09
N ALA A 80 -5.52 -10.70 4.78
CA ALA A 80 -5.81 -11.74 3.79
C ALA A 80 -4.69 -12.79 3.60
N ARG A 81 -3.67 -12.86 4.46
CA ARG A 81 -2.48 -13.71 4.25
C ARG A 81 -2.76 -15.21 4.02
N HIS A 82 -3.94 -15.69 4.41
CA HIS A 82 -4.37 -17.07 4.26
C HIS A 82 -5.53 -17.24 3.27
N SER A 83 -6.01 -16.14 2.66
CA SER A 83 -7.06 -16.17 1.66
C SER A 83 -6.54 -16.76 0.35
N ASN A 84 -7.35 -17.60 -0.30
CA ASN A 84 -7.08 -18.14 -1.62
C ASN A 84 -8.37 -18.11 -2.46
N PRO A 85 -8.46 -17.30 -3.53
CA PRO A 85 -7.40 -16.39 -4.01
C PRO A 85 -7.15 -15.21 -3.05
N PRO A 86 -5.96 -14.59 -3.08
CA PRO A 86 -5.73 -13.33 -2.38
C PRO A 86 -6.56 -12.18 -3.00
N PRO A 87 -6.85 -11.09 -2.26
CA PRO A 87 -7.64 -9.96 -2.78
C PRO A 87 -6.92 -9.18 -3.89
N PHE A 88 -5.60 -9.28 -3.94
CA PHE A 88 -4.73 -8.67 -4.95
C PHE A 88 -3.65 -9.67 -5.35
N GLN A 89 -3.22 -9.66 -6.60
CA GLN A 89 -2.12 -10.49 -7.10
C GLN A 89 -0.76 -9.80 -6.99
N PHE A 90 -0.74 -8.47 -6.83
CA PHE A 90 0.47 -7.68 -6.58
C PHE A 90 0.14 -6.38 -5.83
N ALA A 91 1.17 -5.76 -5.26
CA ALA A 91 1.07 -4.45 -4.64
C ALA A 91 2.20 -3.50 -5.05
N ILE A 92 1.88 -2.21 -5.18
CA ILE A 92 2.82 -1.14 -5.50
C ILE A 92 2.73 -0.11 -4.39
N PHE A 93 3.83 0.11 -3.69
CA PHE A 93 3.90 1.01 -2.54
C PHE A 93 4.83 2.18 -2.85
N PHE A 94 4.26 3.38 -2.86
CA PHE A 94 5.01 4.64 -2.95
C PHE A 94 5.13 5.27 -1.56
N CYS A 95 6.35 5.62 -1.15
CA CYS A 95 6.63 6.33 0.12
C CYS A 95 5.81 5.77 1.31
N ALA A 96 5.83 4.44 1.46
CA ALA A 96 4.88 3.73 2.30
C ALA A 96 4.97 4.12 3.79
N GLY A 97 3.81 4.38 4.39
CA GLY A 97 3.66 4.27 5.84
C GLY A 97 3.67 2.79 6.25
N LEU A 98 4.08 2.51 7.49
CA LEU A 98 4.14 1.14 8.01
C LEU A 98 2.73 0.64 8.38
N PRO A 99 2.38 -0.66 8.19
CA PRO A 99 1.06 -1.14 8.53
C PRO A 99 0.93 -1.29 10.06
N TYR A 100 -0.29 -1.23 10.57
CA TYR A 100 -0.57 -1.48 11.98
C TYR A 100 -0.81 -2.97 12.25
N CYS A 101 -0.47 -3.42 13.45
CA CYS A 101 -0.78 -4.78 13.90
C CYS A 101 -2.26 -4.85 14.27
N GLU A 102 -3.07 -5.50 13.43
CA GLU A 102 -4.52 -5.61 13.64
C GLU A 102 -4.86 -6.19 15.02
N LYS A 103 -4.10 -7.20 15.50
CA LYS A 103 -4.28 -7.76 16.84
C LYS A 103 -4.09 -6.73 17.95
N SER A 104 -3.10 -5.84 17.82
CA SER A 104 -2.89 -4.75 18.77
C SER A 104 -4.02 -3.74 18.69
N LEU A 105 -4.48 -3.39 17.49
CA LEU A 105 -5.62 -2.48 17.32
C LEU A 105 -6.88 -3.00 18.01
N THR A 106 -7.20 -4.29 17.86
CA THR A 106 -8.34 -4.92 18.55
C THR A 106 -8.21 -4.87 20.08
N ALA A 107 -6.98 -4.85 20.60
CA ALA A 107 -6.71 -4.66 22.02
C ALA A 107 -6.71 -3.18 22.46
N GLY A 108 -7.01 -2.24 21.57
CA GLY A 108 -6.99 -0.80 21.82
C GLY A 108 -5.58 -0.18 21.77
N GLU A 109 -4.57 -0.92 21.29
CA GLU A 109 -3.20 -0.46 21.20
C GLU A 109 -2.82 -0.05 19.76
N ILE A 110 -2.21 1.11 19.61
CA ILE A 110 -1.72 1.59 18.31
C ILE A 110 -0.25 1.19 18.17
N LYS A 111 -0.02 0.02 17.57
CA LYS A 111 1.32 -0.52 17.31
C LYS A 111 1.48 -0.83 15.84
N PHE A 112 2.62 -0.45 15.27
CA PHE A 112 2.99 -0.90 13.94
C PHE A 112 3.27 -2.39 13.94
N LEU A 113 2.90 -3.06 12.85
CA LEU A 113 3.31 -4.42 12.57
C LEU A 113 4.78 -4.39 12.12
N ARG A 114 5.64 -5.12 12.82
CA ARG A 114 7.07 -5.27 12.49
C ARG A 114 7.39 -6.71 12.12
N ALA A 115 8.46 -6.91 11.34
CA ALA A 115 8.90 -8.25 10.96
C ALA A 115 9.26 -9.10 12.18
N GLU A 116 9.83 -8.49 13.23
CA GLU A 116 10.12 -9.14 14.52
C GLU A 116 8.89 -9.69 15.26
N ASP A 117 7.70 -9.12 15.01
CA ASP A 117 6.44 -9.60 15.59
C ASP A 117 5.86 -10.81 14.84
N THR A 118 6.50 -11.24 13.76
CA THR A 118 5.97 -12.24 12.81
C THR A 118 6.91 -13.43 12.66
N ARG A 119 6.36 -14.59 12.27
CA ARG A 119 7.16 -15.78 11.92
C ARG A 119 7.52 -15.75 10.43
N GLY A 120 8.23 -14.71 10.01
CA GLY A 120 8.56 -14.44 8.61
C GLY A 120 7.55 -13.56 7.88
N PRO A 121 7.72 -13.35 6.56
CA PRO A 121 6.91 -12.43 5.77
C PRO A 121 5.41 -12.72 5.91
N VAL A 122 4.60 -11.65 5.91
CA VAL A 122 3.13 -11.74 5.95
C VAL A 122 2.49 -11.32 4.63
N ILE A 123 3.20 -10.56 3.80
CA ILE A 123 2.81 -10.17 2.45
C ILE A 123 3.51 -11.10 1.45
N HIS A 124 2.75 -12.00 0.82
CA HIS A 124 3.27 -13.05 -0.07
C HIS A 124 3.09 -12.77 -1.56
N VAL A 125 2.36 -11.72 -1.90
CA VAL A 125 2.23 -11.25 -3.29
C VAL A 125 3.49 -10.48 -3.70
N PRO A 126 3.86 -10.45 -4.99
CA PRO A 126 4.88 -9.54 -5.50
C PRO A 126 4.63 -8.08 -5.11
N THR A 127 5.69 -7.38 -4.71
CA THR A 127 5.61 -5.99 -4.25
C THR A 127 6.66 -5.10 -4.90
N ALA A 128 6.24 -3.90 -5.33
CA ALA A 128 7.16 -2.80 -5.65
C ALA A 128 7.21 -1.86 -4.46
N HIS A 129 8.41 -1.51 -3.99
CA HIS A 129 8.62 -0.47 -2.99
C HIS A 129 9.42 0.65 -3.64
N ILE A 130 8.76 1.76 -3.88
CA ILE A 130 9.30 2.93 -4.56
C ILE A 130 9.30 4.07 -3.54
N TYR A 131 10.47 4.56 -3.17
CA TYR A 131 10.59 5.57 -2.11
C TYR A 131 11.76 6.51 -2.38
N GLY A 132 11.78 7.67 -1.73
CA GLY A 132 12.85 8.63 -1.86
C GLY A 132 13.80 8.57 -0.66
N LYS A 133 15.11 8.50 -0.87
CA LYS A 133 16.08 8.57 0.25
C LYS A 133 16.00 9.83 1.10
N LYS A 134 15.42 10.92 0.58
CA LYS A 134 15.23 12.18 1.30
C LYS A 134 13.85 12.28 1.94
N ASP A 135 13.01 11.25 1.80
CA ASP A 135 11.75 11.14 2.51
C ASP A 135 12.04 11.07 4.03
N PRO A 136 11.51 11.99 4.86
CA PRO A 136 11.69 11.93 6.32
C PRO A 136 11.19 10.61 6.91
N ASP A 137 10.21 9.96 6.27
CA ASP A 137 9.59 8.71 6.68
C ASP A 137 10.15 7.48 5.94
N VAL A 138 11.31 7.60 5.27
CA VAL A 138 11.94 6.48 4.52
C VAL A 138 12.15 5.23 5.38
N SER A 139 12.30 5.39 6.70
CA SER A 139 12.44 4.27 7.63
C SER A 139 11.20 3.35 7.63
N TYR A 140 10.00 3.89 7.44
CA TYR A 140 8.77 3.11 7.30
C TYR A 140 8.72 2.36 5.99
N SER A 141 9.10 3.01 4.88
CA SER A 141 9.19 2.34 3.57
C SER A 141 10.14 1.16 3.60
N LYS A 142 11.31 1.31 4.26
CA LYS A 142 12.30 0.24 4.43
C LYS A 142 11.78 -0.88 5.35
N ALA A 143 11.19 -0.55 6.49
CA ALA A 143 10.64 -1.54 7.41
C ALA A 143 9.48 -2.35 6.77
N MET A 144 8.65 -1.72 5.93
CA MET A 144 7.61 -2.41 5.16
C MET A 144 8.19 -3.52 4.26
N THR A 145 9.39 -3.33 3.71
CA THR A 145 10.03 -4.34 2.85
C THR A 145 10.27 -5.66 3.58
N GLU A 146 10.49 -5.63 4.90
CA GLU A 146 10.81 -6.79 5.72
C GLU A 146 9.57 -7.67 5.99
N LEU A 147 8.37 -7.09 5.87
CA LEU A 147 7.09 -7.80 5.94
C LEU A 147 6.75 -8.53 4.64
N CYS A 148 7.46 -8.21 3.54
CA CYS A 148 7.17 -8.69 2.19
C CYS A 148 8.11 -9.83 1.77
N HIS A 149 7.55 -10.83 1.10
CA HIS A 149 8.30 -12.02 0.73
C HIS A 149 9.42 -11.69 -0.27
N PRO A 150 10.71 -12.05 0.01
CA PRO A 150 11.85 -11.59 -0.78
C PRO A 150 11.80 -11.92 -2.28
N TRP A 151 11.21 -13.06 -2.63
CA TRP A 151 11.11 -13.53 -4.01
C TRP A 151 10.36 -12.59 -4.97
N GLY A 152 9.36 -11.87 -4.46
CA GLY A 152 8.48 -11.01 -5.24
C GLY A 152 8.83 -9.52 -5.16
N ARG A 153 9.86 -9.19 -4.37
CA ARG A 153 10.14 -7.83 -3.92
C ARG A 153 11.04 -7.08 -4.89
N VAL A 154 10.59 -5.91 -5.34
CA VAL A 154 11.36 -4.97 -6.17
C VAL A 154 11.50 -3.66 -5.40
N LEU A 155 12.73 -3.15 -5.28
CA LEU A 155 13.03 -1.92 -4.55
C LEU A 155 13.58 -0.87 -5.51
N LEU A 156 13.09 0.36 -5.40
CA LEU A 156 13.59 1.51 -6.15
C LEU A 156 13.66 2.74 -5.24
N ASP A 157 14.86 3.32 -5.15
CA ASP A 157 15.09 4.61 -4.51
C ASP A 157 15.12 5.71 -5.57
N HIS A 158 14.09 6.55 -5.61
CA HIS A 158 13.99 7.66 -6.58
C HIS A 158 14.73 8.93 -6.13
N GLY A 159 15.39 8.92 -4.98
CA GLY A 159 16.29 9.99 -4.53
C GLY A 159 15.62 11.30 -4.07
N ALA A 160 14.31 11.45 -4.23
CA ALA A 160 13.54 12.65 -3.87
C ALA A 160 12.96 12.56 -2.44
N GLY A 161 12.03 13.45 -2.10
CA GLY A 161 11.36 13.50 -0.80
C GLY A 161 10.15 12.55 -0.70
N HIS A 162 9.17 12.94 0.11
CA HIS A 162 7.89 12.24 0.28
C HIS A 162 6.92 12.60 -0.86
N GLU A 163 7.19 12.11 -2.05
CA GLU A 163 6.47 12.47 -3.27
C GLU A 163 6.56 11.38 -4.34
N ILE A 164 5.76 11.50 -5.40
CA ILE A 164 5.92 10.70 -6.62
C ILE A 164 6.53 11.61 -7.69
N PRO A 165 7.83 11.44 -8.02
CA PRO A 165 8.50 12.31 -8.99
C PRO A 165 7.85 12.22 -10.38
N ARG A 166 7.72 13.36 -11.05
CA ARG A 166 7.29 13.44 -12.47
C ARG A 166 8.43 13.80 -13.40
N VAL A 167 9.55 14.21 -12.83
CA VAL A 167 10.79 14.58 -13.50
C VAL A 167 11.99 14.15 -12.64
N PRO A 168 13.14 13.87 -13.25
CA PRO A 168 13.35 13.78 -14.70
C PRO A 168 12.65 12.54 -15.31
N VAL A 169 12.48 12.49 -16.63
CA VAL A 169 11.71 11.42 -17.31
C VAL A 169 12.32 10.04 -17.04
N GLU A 170 13.64 9.96 -16.96
CA GLU A 170 14.38 8.75 -16.65
C GLU A 170 13.95 8.14 -15.30
N MET A 171 13.63 8.99 -14.32
CA MET A 171 13.12 8.56 -13.02
C MET A 171 11.72 7.97 -13.14
N VAL A 172 10.86 8.57 -13.95
CA VAL A 172 9.51 8.07 -14.23
C VAL A 172 9.61 6.70 -14.91
N ASP A 173 10.51 6.56 -15.87
CA ASP A 173 10.75 5.30 -16.57
C ASP A 173 11.30 4.20 -15.63
N ASP A 174 12.18 4.55 -14.69
CA ASP A 174 12.66 3.62 -13.66
C ASP A 174 11.52 3.13 -12.77
N MET A 175 10.63 4.02 -12.35
CA MET A 175 9.44 3.66 -11.57
C MET A 175 8.49 2.77 -12.36
N ALA A 176 8.26 3.07 -13.64
CA ALA A 176 7.45 2.23 -14.52
C ALA A 176 8.04 0.83 -14.68
N ARG A 177 9.35 0.71 -14.92
CA ARG A 177 10.06 -0.59 -14.98
C ARG A 177 9.94 -1.39 -13.69
N ALA A 178 10.01 -0.74 -12.53
CA ALA A 178 9.84 -1.41 -11.25
C ALA A 178 8.42 -2.00 -11.10
N VAL A 179 7.40 -1.24 -11.52
CA VAL A 179 6.00 -1.70 -11.55
C VAL A 179 5.81 -2.86 -12.53
N GLU A 180 6.28 -2.73 -13.76
CA GLU A 180 6.18 -3.78 -14.79
C GLU A 180 6.82 -5.08 -14.35
N LYS A 181 7.97 -5.02 -13.67
CA LYS A 181 8.66 -6.20 -13.12
C LYS A 181 7.78 -6.93 -12.11
N VAL A 182 7.08 -6.21 -11.24
CA VAL A 182 6.21 -6.80 -10.21
C VAL A 182 4.94 -7.39 -10.81
N VAL A 183 4.33 -6.69 -11.76
CA VAL A 183 3.18 -7.21 -12.51
C VAL A 183 3.56 -8.49 -13.26
N THR A 184 4.73 -8.52 -13.88
CA THR A 184 5.27 -9.71 -14.56
C THR A 184 5.44 -10.89 -13.61
N LYS A 185 5.99 -10.66 -12.41
CA LYS A 185 6.15 -11.69 -11.38
C LYS A 185 4.81 -12.27 -10.93
N ALA A 186 3.77 -11.44 -10.80
CA ALA A 186 2.44 -11.88 -10.43
C ALA A 186 1.78 -12.77 -11.49
N VAL A 187 2.02 -12.49 -12.77
CA VAL A 187 1.49 -13.29 -13.89
C VAL A 187 2.23 -14.62 -14.05
N ILE A 188 3.56 -14.61 -13.93
CA ILE A 188 4.40 -15.77 -14.23
C ILE A 188 4.52 -16.74 -13.03
N GLY A 189 4.28 -16.26 -11.81
CA GLY A 189 4.49 -17.06 -10.61
C GLY A 189 5.97 -17.42 -10.39
N GLN A 190 6.90 -16.58 -10.88
CA GLN A 190 8.36 -16.70 -10.68
C GLN A 190 9.07 -15.43 -10.16
#